data_AF-A0A2Z3HDH3-F1
#
_entry.id   AF-A0A2Z3HDH3-F1
#
_cell.length_a   1.000
_cell.length_b   1.000
_cell.length_c   1.000
_cell.angle_alpha   90.00
_cell.angle_beta   90.00
_cell.angle_gamma   90.00
#
_symmetry.space_group_name_H-M   'P 1'
#
loop_
_entity.id
_entity.type
_entity.pdbx_description
1 polymer ?
#
loop_
_entity_poly.entity_id
_entity_poly.type
_entity_poly.pdbx_seq_one_letter_code
_entity_poly.pdbx_strand_id
1 'polypeptide(L)'
;MIALLCLCAQPAPPPTVQFDHITVADARPLSGATVRIEFRPDRPEHTWPIGGEERTVTGPAELDDGQERTVVLRGNRLGDLRTGKRIRAVGVLRVIDHPAAAVNGVLVPEWTEIRFEER
;
A
#
# COMPACT_ATOMS: atom_id res chain seq x y z
N MET A 1 -42.64 26.75 10.79
CA MET A 1 -41.85 26.12 9.71
C MET A 1 -40.44 25.92 10.23
N ILE A 2 -40.11 24.73 10.72
CA ILE A 2 -38.78 24.43 11.29
C ILE A 2 -37.92 23.90 10.14
N ALA A 3 -36.90 24.66 9.76
CA ALA A 3 -35.89 24.21 8.81
C ALA A 3 -34.97 23.22 9.53
N LEU A 4 -35.06 21.94 9.16
CA LEU A 4 -34.15 20.91 9.62
C LEU A 4 -32.81 21.11 8.89
N LEU A 5 -31.81 21.68 9.57
CA LEU A 5 -30.44 21.68 9.08
C LEU A 5 -29.95 20.23 9.05
N CYS A 6 -29.92 19.66 7.85
CA CYS A 6 -29.29 18.38 7.59
C CYS A 6 -27.77 18.59 7.69
N LEU A 7 -27.22 18.39 8.90
CA LEU A 7 -25.79 18.40 9.14
C LEU A 7 -25.22 17.13 8.49
N CYS A 8 -24.80 17.22 7.23
CA CYS A 8 -24.06 16.15 6.57
C CYS A 8 -22.76 15.96 7.35
N ALA A 9 -22.70 14.97 8.25
CA ALA A 9 -21.46 14.61 8.91
C ALA A 9 -20.45 14.23 7.83
N GLN A 10 -19.41 15.04 7.65
CA GLN A 10 -18.33 14.68 6.76
C GLN A 10 -17.71 13.38 7.27
N PRO A 11 -17.46 12.39 6.40
CA PRO A 11 -16.78 11.18 6.81
C PRO A 11 -15.42 11.56 7.40
N ALA A 12 -15.08 10.95 8.54
CA ALA A 12 -13.78 11.16 9.16
C ALA A 12 -12.67 10.87 8.13
N PRO A 13 -11.55 11.62 8.16
CA PRO A 13 -10.43 11.32 7.28
C PRO A 13 -9.93 9.89 7.52
N PRO A 14 -9.41 9.21 6.49
CA PRO A 14 -8.87 7.87 6.66
C PRO A 14 -7.69 7.91 7.65
N PRO A 15 -7.50 6.83 8.44
CA PRO A 15 -6.39 6.74 9.39
C PRO A 15 -5.05 6.84 8.63
N THR A 16 -4.07 7.47 9.28
CA THR A 16 -2.72 7.59 8.75
C THR A 16 -1.85 6.45 9.27
N VAL A 17 -1.15 5.77 8.36
CA VAL A 17 -0.28 4.62 8.63
C VAL A 17 1.14 4.96 8.24
N GLN A 18 2.10 4.73 9.14
CA GLN A 18 3.52 4.77 8.83
C GLN A 18 3.91 3.42 8.19
N PHE A 19 3.89 3.38 6.86
CA PHE A 19 3.94 2.11 6.12
C PHE A 19 5.33 1.48 6.12
N ASP A 20 6.39 2.28 6.33
CA ASP A 20 7.78 1.79 6.50
C ASP A 20 7.94 0.83 7.69
N HIS A 21 7.04 0.89 8.67
CA HIS A 21 7.18 0.21 9.96
C HIS A 21 5.97 -0.64 10.35
N ILE A 22 4.96 -0.71 9.48
CA ILE A 22 3.74 -1.44 9.81
C ILE A 22 4.04 -2.94 9.88
N THR A 23 3.61 -3.60 10.97
CA THR A 23 3.70 -5.05 11.12
C THR A 23 2.47 -5.73 10.53
N VAL A 24 2.53 -7.04 10.26
CA VAL A 24 1.36 -7.81 9.84
C VAL A 24 0.24 -7.76 10.90
N ALA A 25 0.61 -7.81 12.19
CA ALA A 25 -0.36 -7.74 13.28
C ALA A 25 -1.14 -6.42 13.28
N ASP A 26 -0.46 -5.30 13.01
CA ASP A 26 -1.08 -3.97 12.92
C ASP A 26 -1.85 -3.77 11.60
N ALA A 27 -1.39 -4.40 10.51
CA ALA A 27 -2.01 -4.31 9.18
C ALA A 27 -3.28 -5.14 9.05
N ARG A 28 -3.37 -6.31 9.69
CA ARG A 28 -4.53 -7.22 9.55
C ARG A 28 -5.87 -6.55 9.90
N PRO A 29 -6.00 -5.78 11.00
CA PRO A 29 -7.23 -5.04 11.29
C PRO A 29 -7.60 -3.98 10.25
N LEU A 30 -6.63 -3.50 9.46
CA LEU A 30 -6.81 -2.48 8.42
C LEU A 30 -6.93 -3.08 7.01
N SER A 31 -6.81 -4.40 6.86
CA SER A 31 -6.87 -5.07 5.56
C SER A 31 -8.25 -4.85 4.92
N GLY A 32 -8.25 -4.36 3.67
CA GLY A 32 -9.44 -3.96 2.93
C GLY A 32 -9.92 -2.53 3.21
N ALA A 33 -9.38 -1.84 4.22
CA ALA A 33 -9.77 -0.47 4.56
C ALA A 33 -9.04 0.58 3.70
N THR A 34 -9.71 1.72 3.49
CA THR A 34 -9.08 2.91 2.92
C THR A 34 -8.23 3.58 4.01
N VAL A 35 -6.94 3.73 3.75
CA VAL A 35 -5.97 4.37 4.65
C VAL A 35 -5.18 5.45 3.91
N ARG A 36 -4.59 6.38 4.66
CA ARG A 36 -3.48 7.20 4.15
C ARG A 36 -2.18 6.56 4.59
N ILE A 37 -1.28 6.26 3.66
CA ILE A 37 0.07 5.82 4.02
C ILE A 37 1.06 6.99 3.94
N GLU A 38 2.12 6.88 4.73
CA GLU A 38 3.37 7.63 4.57
C GLU A 38 4.53 6.64 4.56
N PHE A 39 5.40 6.72 3.55
CA PHE A 39 6.54 5.81 3.40
C PHE A 39 7.72 6.50 2.69
N ARG A 40 8.93 5.99 2.86
CA ARG A 40 10.11 6.38 2.08
C ARG A 40 10.46 5.26 1.10
N PRO A 41 10.45 5.51 -0.23
CA PRO A 41 10.86 4.51 -1.21
C PRO A 41 12.33 4.11 -1.03
N ASP A 42 12.61 2.82 -1.02
CA ASP A 42 13.97 2.27 -0.92
C ASP A 42 14.16 0.95 -1.70
N ARG A 43 13.11 0.50 -2.41
CA ARG A 43 13.17 -0.65 -3.32
C ARG A 43 13.12 -0.19 -4.77
N PRO A 44 13.73 -0.95 -5.70
CA PRO A 44 13.67 -0.63 -7.13
C PRO A 44 12.24 -0.35 -7.59
N GLU A 45 12.06 0.79 -8.25
CA GLU A 45 10.79 1.18 -8.83
C GLU A 45 10.64 0.72 -10.29
N HIS A 46 9.44 0.28 -10.66
CA HIS A 46 9.10 -0.02 -12.06
C HIS A 46 7.65 0.35 -12.37
N THR A 47 7.33 0.55 -13.65
CA THR A 47 5.93 0.72 -14.09
C THR A 47 5.38 -0.58 -14.66
N TRP A 48 4.10 -0.82 -14.42
CA TRP A 48 3.37 -1.97 -14.97
C TRP A 48 1.91 -1.60 -15.26
N PRO A 49 1.32 -2.06 -16.38
CA PRO A 49 -0.11 -1.88 -16.62
C PRO A 49 -0.92 -2.79 -15.70
N ILE A 50 -1.69 -2.21 -14.78
CA ILE A 50 -2.59 -2.92 -13.87
C ILE A 50 -4.02 -2.45 -14.16
N GLY A 51 -4.88 -3.37 -14.60
CA GLY A 51 -6.27 -3.03 -14.95
C GLY A 51 -6.40 -2.08 -16.14
N GLY A 52 -5.42 -2.04 -17.05
CA GLY A 52 -5.38 -1.13 -18.19
C GLY A 52 -4.84 0.27 -17.87
N GLU A 53 -4.48 0.54 -16.61
CA GLU A 53 -3.87 1.80 -16.18
C GLU A 53 -2.39 1.58 -15.85
N GLU A 54 -1.54 2.54 -16.23
CA GLU A 54 -0.14 2.54 -15.79
C GLU A 54 -0.06 2.78 -14.29
N ARG A 55 0.65 1.90 -13.58
CA ARG A 55 0.92 1.99 -12.15
C ARG A 55 2.42 1.91 -11.90
N THR A 56 2.89 2.59 -10.85
CA THR A 56 4.27 2.46 -10.36
C THR A 56 4.29 1.55 -9.15
N VAL A 57 5.12 0.52 -9.19
CA VAL A 57 5.31 -0.44 -8.09
C VAL A 57 6.67 -0.19 -7.44
N THR A 58 6.68 -0.11 -6.12
CA THR A 58 7.88 0.08 -5.28
C THR A 58 7.59 -0.44 -3.86
N GLY A 59 8.50 -0.20 -2.92
CA GLY A 59 8.35 -0.52 -1.52
C GLY A 59 9.29 0.30 -0.64
N PRO A 60 9.05 0.34 0.68
CA PRO A 60 9.99 0.90 1.64
C PRO A 60 11.19 -0.04 1.86
N ALA A 61 12.14 0.40 2.69
CA ALA A 61 13.23 -0.45 3.13
C ALA A 61 12.71 -1.75 3.76
N GLU A 62 13.42 -2.85 3.53
CA GLU A 62 13.04 -4.14 4.12
C GLU A 62 13.20 -4.11 5.64
N LEU A 63 12.21 -4.69 6.33
CA LEU A 63 12.36 -5.00 7.74
C LEU A 63 12.79 -6.46 7.89
N ASP A 64 13.58 -6.75 8.93
CA ASP A 64 13.99 -8.12 9.26
C ASP A 64 12.86 -8.87 9.99
N ASP A 65 11.70 -8.95 9.34
CA ASP A 65 10.51 -9.68 9.83
C ASP A 65 9.98 -10.70 8.81
N GLY A 66 10.66 -10.84 7.68
CA GLY A 66 10.33 -11.78 6.62
C GLY A 66 9.05 -11.42 5.85
N GLN A 67 8.56 -10.18 5.97
CA GLN A 67 7.32 -9.74 5.34
C GLN A 67 7.57 -8.72 4.23
N GLU A 68 6.99 -8.97 3.07
CA GLU A 68 7.10 -8.08 1.92
C GLU A 68 6.17 -6.87 2.10
N ARG A 69 6.67 -5.68 1.72
CA ARG A 69 5.89 -4.44 1.74
C ARG A 69 5.88 -3.82 0.36
N THR A 70 4.71 -3.81 -0.27
CA THR A 70 4.54 -3.35 -1.66
C THR A 70 3.62 -2.15 -1.71
N VAL A 71 4.02 -1.13 -2.47
CA VAL A 71 3.23 0.05 -2.76
C VAL A 71 2.96 0.11 -4.26
N VAL A 72 1.69 0.18 -4.63
CA VAL A 72 1.21 0.36 -6.01
C VAL A 72 0.59 1.75 -6.13
N LEU A 73 1.28 2.66 -6.82
CA LEU A 73 0.87 4.06 -7.03
C LEU A 73 0.24 4.25 -8.42
N ARG A 74 -0.66 5.23 -8.54
CA ARG A 74 -1.27 5.65 -9.80
C ARG A 74 -0.27 6.39 -10.69
N GLY A 75 -0.25 6.01 -11.97
CA GLY A 75 0.56 6.62 -13.02
C GLY A 75 2.05 6.28 -12.90
N ASN A 76 2.83 6.91 -13.77
CA ASN A 76 4.29 6.88 -13.72
C ASN A 76 4.82 7.88 -12.67
N ARG A 77 5.42 7.34 -11.61
CA ARG A 77 5.98 8.09 -10.47
C ARG A 77 7.49 7.95 -10.36
N LEU A 78 8.17 7.39 -11.36
CA LEU A 78 9.60 7.07 -11.29
C LEU A 78 10.47 8.30 -10.96
N GLY A 79 10.09 9.50 -11.44
CA GLY A 79 10.78 10.75 -11.11
C GLY A 79 10.58 11.21 -9.66
N ASP A 80 9.37 11.07 -9.13
CA ASP A 80 9.01 11.51 -7.77
C ASP A 80 9.73 10.68 -6.70
N LEU A 81 9.82 9.36 -6.92
CA LEU A 81 10.37 8.39 -5.96
C LEU A 81 11.87 8.56 -5.74
N ARG A 82 12.61 8.94 -6.80
CA ARG A 82 14.08 9.14 -6.75
C ARG A 82 14.52 10.32 -5.89
N THR A 83 13.59 11.16 -5.44
CA THR A 83 13.91 12.29 -4.57
C THR A 83 14.25 11.88 -3.13
N GLY A 84 14.02 10.62 -2.74
CA GLY A 84 14.23 10.11 -1.37
C GLY A 84 13.28 10.71 -0.33
N LYS A 85 12.31 11.53 -0.77
CA LYS A 85 11.30 12.14 0.07
C LYS A 85 10.27 11.11 0.49
N ARG A 86 9.60 11.38 1.62
CA ARG A 86 8.44 10.57 2.00
C ARG A 86 7.29 10.85 1.06
N ILE A 87 6.66 9.78 0.61
CA ILE A 87 5.47 9.81 -0.22
C ILE A 87 4.26 9.62 0.68
N ARG A 88 3.20 10.38 0.39
CA ARG A 88 1.90 10.24 1.04
C ARG A 88 0.87 9.91 -0.02
N ALA A 89 0.11 8.84 0.20
CA ALA A 89 -0.92 8.38 -0.73
C ALA A 89 -2.14 7.91 0.04
N VAL A 90 -3.32 7.99 -0.59
CA VAL A 90 -4.57 7.45 -0.05
C VAL A 90 -5.02 6.29 -0.92
N GLY A 91 -5.38 5.18 -0.31
CA GLY A 91 -5.60 3.93 -1.02
C GLY A 91 -6.06 2.83 -0.09
N VAL A 92 -6.04 1.60 -0.58
CA VAL A 92 -6.45 0.42 0.20
C VAL A 92 -5.24 -0.34 0.68
N LEU A 93 -5.23 -0.67 1.96
CA LEU A 93 -4.27 -1.59 2.55
C LEU A 93 -4.78 -3.03 2.41
N ARG A 94 -3.90 -3.98 2.12
CA ARG A 94 -4.20 -5.41 2.10
C ARG A 94 -3.09 -6.17 2.81
N VAL A 95 -3.48 -7.19 3.55
CA VAL A 95 -2.59 -8.27 3.97
C VAL A 95 -2.94 -9.48 3.11
N ILE A 96 -1.95 -9.99 2.39
CA ILE A 96 -2.10 -11.10 1.45
C ILE A 96 -1.21 -12.24 1.94
N ASP A 97 -1.83 -13.38 2.25
CA ASP A 97 -1.14 -14.61 2.62
C ASP A 97 -0.91 -15.41 1.33
N HIS A 98 0.33 -15.43 0.82
CA HIS A 98 0.68 -16.16 -0.39
C HIS A 98 1.05 -17.60 -0.03
N PRO A 99 0.33 -18.61 -0.57
CA PRO A 99 0.70 -20.00 -0.36
C PRO A 99 2.02 -20.31 -1.06
N ALA A 100 2.76 -21.30 -0.55
CA ALA A 100 3.94 -21.81 -1.24
C ALA A 100 3.59 -22.25 -2.68
N ALA A 101 4.46 -21.94 -3.63
CA ALA A 101 4.22 -22.19 -5.04
C ALA A 101 5.51 -22.53 -5.79
N ALA A 102 5.40 -23.30 -6.87
CA ALA A 102 6.50 -23.52 -7.80
C ALA A 102 6.44 -22.49 -8.93
N VAL A 103 7.48 -21.67 -9.05
CA VAL A 103 7.62 -20.67 -10.13
C VAL A 103 8.82 -21.06 -10.99
N ASN A 104 8.57 -21.41 -12.25
CA ASN A 104 9.61 -21.86 -13.19
C ASN A 104 10.48 -23.02 -12.64
N GLY A 105 9.86 -23.94 -11.89
CA GLY A 105 10.55 -25.09 -11.28
C GLY A 105 11.29 -24.78 -9.97
N VAL A 106 11.30 -23.53 -9.50
CA VAL A 106 11.84 -23.14 -8.20
C VAL A 106 10.72 -23.08 -7.17
N LEU A 107 10.93 -23.71 -6.02
CA LEU A 107 10.00 -23.62 -4.90
C LEU A 107 10.15 -22.24 -4.23
N VAL A 108 9.07 -21.46 -4.26
CA VAL A 108 8.91 -20.26 -3.47
C VAL A 108 8.13 -20.66 -2.20
N PRO A 109 8.70 -20.45 -0.99
CA PRO A 109 8.01 -20.74 0.26
C PRO A 109 6.77 -19.86 0.40
N GLU A 110 5.91 -20.16 1.36
CA GLU A 110 4.83 -19.25 1.74
C GLU A 110 5.39 -17.95 2.31
N TRP A 111 4.67 -16.84 2.10
CA TRP A 111 5.02 -15.54 2.68
C TRP A 111 3.78 -14.67 2.87
N THR A 112 3.88 -13.65 3.73
CA THR A 112 2.83 -12.62 3.84
C THR A 112 3.33 -11.33 3.21
N GLU A 113 2.45 -10.67 2.48
CA GLU A 113 2.69 -9.36 1.90
C GLU A 113 1.72 -8.34 2.50
N ILE A 114 2.26 -7.19 2.91
CA ILE A 114 1.48 -6.00 3.21
C ILE A 114 1.50 -5.12 1.96
N ARG A 115 0.36 -5.03 1.27
CA ARG A 115 0.22 -4.29 0.01
C ARG A 115 -0.62 -3.04 0.21
N PHE A 116 -0.17 -1.92 -0.34
CA PHE A 116 -0.98 -0.72 -0.51
C PHE A 116 -1.26 -0.45 -1.99
N GLU A 117 -2.50 -0.11 -2.32
CA GLU A 117 -2.93 0.25 -3.67
C GLU A 117 -3.60 1.64 -3.68
N GLU A 118 -3.00 2.60 -4.38
CA GLU A 118 -3.53 3.96 -4.51
C GLU A 118 -4.86 3.98 -5.31
N ARG A 119 -5.86 4.65 -4.74
CA ARG A 119 -7.25 4.74 -5.24
C ARG A 119 -7.51 6.00 -6.03
#